data_AF-A0A519Q7J1-F1
#
_entry.id   AF-A0A519Q7J1-F1
#
_cell.length_a   1.000
_cell.length_b   1.000
_cell.length_c   1.000
_cell.angle_alpha   90.00
_cell.angle_beta   90.00
_cell.angle_gamma   90.00
#
_symmetry.space_group_name_H-M   'P 1'
#
loop_
_entity.id
_entity.type
_entity.pdbx_description
1 polymer ?
#
loop_
_entity_poly.entity_id
_entity_poly.type
_entity_poly.pdbx_seq_one_letter_code
_entity_poly.pdbx_strand_id
1 'polypeptide(L)'
;VVDFVVDEATFRSEIMAARTFGFAHEVEALRRAGLARGGSLENAVVIDGDHILNPEGLRMEREFVRHKALDAIGDLYVLGAPILGRYEGVRAGHAVNNKLVRALLAQPNAWRETILAPQLAQVG
;
A
#
# COMPACT_ATOMS: atom_id res chain seq x y z
N VAL A 1 8.50 -6.99 7.85
CA VAL A 1 9.17 -6.21 6.79
C VAL A 1 8.94 -6.92 5.46
N VAL A 2 8.79 -6.16 4.38
CA VAL A 2 8.81 -6.64 2.98
C VAL A 2 9.78 -5.74 2.23
N ASP A 3 10.58 -6.32 1.32
CA ASP A 3 11.52 -5.62 0.44
C ASP A 3 11.46 -6.34 -0.91
N PHE A 4 11.12 -5.62 -1.98
CA PHE A 4 10.88 -6.17 -3.31
C PHE A 4 10.97 -5.08 -4.38
N VAL A 5 11.27 -5.49 -5.61
CA VAL A 5 11.19 -4.62 -6.79
C VAL A 5 9.74 -4.55 -7.26
N VAL A 6 9.24 -3.35 -7.55
CA VAL A 6 7.89 -3.16 -8.06
C VAL A 6 7.91 -3.22 -9.58
N ASP A 7 7.47 -4.35 -10.14
CA ASP A 7 7.15 -4.52 -11.55
C ASP A 7 5.75 -5.15 -11.73
N GLU A 8 5.32 -5.38 -12.97
CA GLU A 8 4.01 -5.97 -13.25
C GLU A 8 3.86 -7.38 -12.64
N ALA A 9 4.90 -8.22 -12.76
CA ALA A 9 4.83 -9.59 -12.32
C ALA A 9 4.70 -9.67 -10.80
N THR A 10 5.56 -8.95 -10.07
CA THR A 10 5.53 -8.88 -8.61
C THR A 10 4.27 -8.18 -8.11
N PHE A 11 3.81 -7.11 -8.76
CA PHE A 11 2.55 -6.47 -8.34
C PHE A 11 1.38 -7.45 -8.43
N ARG A 12 1.29 -8.23 -9.52
CA ARG A 12 0.21 -9.20 -9.74
C ARG A 12 0.25 -10.40 -8.80
N SER A 13 1.42 -10.97 -8.56
CA SER A 13 1.54 -12.19 -7.78
C SER A 13 1.61 -11.94 -6.27
N GLU A 14 2.16 -10.80 -5.85
CA GLU A 14 2.56 -10.58 -4.46
C GLU A 14 1.84 -9.45 -3.73
N ILE A 15 1.22 -8.51 -4.44
CA ILE A 15 0.72 -7.26 -3.84
C ILE A 15 -0.77 -7.03 -4.09
N MET A 16 -1.25 -7.20 -5.33
CA MET A 16 -2.60 -6.76 -5.71
C MET A 16 -3.74 -7.41 -4.92
N ALA A 17 -3.53 -8.60 -4.36
CA ALA A 17 -4.57 -9.34 -3.65
C ALA A 17 -4.64 -9.03 -2.14
N ALA A 18 -3.72 -8.20 -1.61
CA ALA A 18 -3.64 -7.87 -0.19
C ALA A 18 -4.77 -6.92 0.23
N ARG A 19 -5.68 -7.43 1.07
CA ARG A 19 -6.87 -6.68 1.52
C ARG A 19 -6.53 -5.62 2.55
N THR A 20 -7.40 -4.60 2.59
CA THR A 20 -7.43 -3.68 3.72
C THR A 20 -7.85 -4.39 5.01
N PHE A 21 -7.55 -3.79 6.15
CA PHE A 21 -7.76 -4.41 7.45
C PHE A 21 -8.13 -3.39 8.52
N GLY A 22 -8.83 -3.86 9.55
CA GLY A 22 -9.20 -3.04 10.71
C GLY A 22 -9.58 -3.89 11.92
N PHE A 23 -9.69 -3.25 13.08
CA PHE A 23 -10.08 -3.95 14.30
C PHE A 23 -11.59 -4.00 14.49
N ALA A 24 -12.12 -5.10 15.01
CA ALA A 24 -13.56 -5.31 15.19
C ALA A 24 -14.23 -4.17 15.99
N HIS A 25 -13.61 -3.75 17.10
CA HIS A 25 -14.10 -2.65 17.93
C HIS A 25 -14.13 -1.29 17.20
N GLU A 26 -13.21 -1.06 16.26
CA GLU A 26 -13.20 0.15 15.42
C GLU A 26 -14.29 0.09 14.36
N VAL A 27 -14.50 -1.08 13.74
CA VAL A 27 -15.56 -1.26 12.71
C VAL A 27 -16.93 -0.98 13.30
N GLU A 28 -17.21 -1.44 14.52
CA GLU A 28 -18.47 -1.11 15.21
C GLU A 28 -18.62 0.39 15.46
N ALA A 29 -17.56 1.05 15.93
CA ALA A 29 -17.57 2.49 16.17
C ALA A 29 -17.79 3.28 14.86
N LEU A 30 -17.10 2.89 13.78
CA LEU A 30 -17.27 3.47 12.45
C LEU A 30 -18.70 3.28 11.93
N ARG A 31 -19.29 2.09 12.09
CA ARG A 31 -20.68 1.82 11.71
C ARG A 31 -21.66 2.67 12.49
N ARG A 32 -21.47 2.84 13.80
CA ARG A 32 -22.28 3.75 14.63
C ARG A 32 -22.16 5.21 14.19
N ALA A 33 -20.98 5.63 13.74
CA ALA A 33 -20.73 6.94 13.15
C ALA A 33 -21.25 7.07 11.69
N GLY A 34 -21.85 6.02 11.13
CA GLY A 34 -22.34 6.00 9.75
C GLY A 34 -21.24 5.91 8.69
N LEU A 35 -20.01 5.55 9.07
CA LEU A 35 -18.87 5.26 8.19
C LEU A 35 -18.77 3.75 7.90
N ALA A 36 -17.91 3.35 6.97
CA ALA A 36 -17.63 1.95 6.61
C ALA A 36 -18.88 1.08 6.32
N ARG A 37 -19.95 1.69 5.78
CA ARG A 37 -21.26 1.03 5.55
C ARG A 37 -21.20 -0.16 4.59
N GLY A 38 -20.19 -0.20 3.71
CA GLY A 38 -19.95 -1.32 2.79
C GLY A 38 -18.92 -2.34 3.28
N GLY A 39 -18.35 -2.17 4.48
CA GLY A 39 -17.33 -3.07 5.01
C GLY A 39 -17.91 -4.44 5.40
N SER A 40 -17.32 -5.51 4.87
CA SER A 40 -17.66 -6.90 5.16
C SER A 40 -16.40 -7.76 5.25
N LEU A 41 -16.52 -8.99 5.76
CA LEU A 41 -15.41 -9.95 5.76
C LEU A 41 -14.95 -10.34 4.34
N GLU A 42 -15.77 -10.10 3.32
CA GLU A 42 -15.41 -10.39 1.92
C GLU A 42 -14.40 -9.37 1.36
N ASN A 43 -14.41 -8.13 1.87
CA ASN A 43 -13.61 -7.02 1.33
C ASN A 43 -12.57 -6.45 2.30
N ALA A 44 -12.60 -6.84 3.58
CA ALA A 44 -11.61 -6.45 4.57
C ALA A 44 -11.23 -7.62 5.50
N VAL A 45 -9.99 -7.60 5.98
CA VAL A 45 -9.56 -8.47 7.07
C VAL A 45 -9.95 -7.82 8.40
N VAL A 46 -10.71 -8.52 9.23
CA VAL A 46 -11.14 -8.00 10.54
C VAL A 46 -10.41 -8.73 11.65
N ILE A 47 -9.78 -7.95 12.52
CA ILE A 47 -8.94 -8.42 13.63
C ILE A 47 -9.69 -8.23 14.94
N ASP A 48 -9.77 -9.27 15.76
CA ASP A 48 -10.31 -9.20 17.13
C ASP A 48 -9.30 -9.78 18.12
N GLY A 49 -8.61 -8.90 18.85
CA GLY A 49 -7.46 -9.28 19.66
C GLY A 49 -6.38 -9.95 18.80
N ASP A 50 -6.08 -11.21 19.12
CA ASP A 50 -5.10 -12.05 18.40
C ASP A 50 -5.74 -12.95 17.32
N HIS A 51 -7.04 -12.77 17.05
CA HIS A 51 -7.79 -13.60 16.10
C HIS A 51 -8.13 -12.86 14.81
N ILE A 52 -8.08 -13.58 13.69
CA ILE A 52 -8.61 -13.15 12.40
C ILE A 52 -10.04 -13.70 12.28
N LEU A 53 -11.01 -12.81 12.04
CA LEU A 53 -12.43 -13.19 11.96
C LEU A 53 -12.83 -13.76 10.58
N ASN A 54 -12.01 -13.55 9.56
CA ASN A 54 -12.23 -14.09 8.22
C ASN A 54 -12.11 -15.63 8.24
N PRO A 55 -13.16 -16.40 7.89
CA PRO A 55 -13.14 -17.86 7.95
C PRO A 55 -12.03 -18.52 7.10
N GLU A 56 -11.70 -17.91 5.98
CA GLU A 56 -10.63 -18.31 5.06
C GLU A 56 -9.23 -17.85 5.52
N GLY A 57 -9.16 -17.05 6.58
CA GLY A 57 -7.92 -16.47 7.08
C GLY A 57 -7.33 -15.40 6.15
N LEU A 58 -6.00 -15.34 6.10
CA LEU A 58 -5.25 -14.43 5.24
C LEU A 58 -5.02 -15.05 3.85
N ARG A 59 -5.04 -14.21 2.80
CA ARG A 59 -4.79 -14.64 1.42
C ARG A 59 -3.32 -14.98 1.15
N MET A 60 -2.42 -14.41 1.94
CA MET A 60 -0.98 -14.54 1.77
C MET A 60 -0.25 -14.27 3.09
N GLU A 61 0.98 -14.75 3.18
CA GLU A 61 1.85 -14.41 4.30
C GLU A 61 2.07 -12.90 4.35
N ARG A 62 1.96 -12.34 5.56
CA ARG A 62 2.20 -10.92 5.83
C ARG A 62 1.25 -9.99 5.03
N GLU A 63 0.01 -10.40 4.81
CA GLU A 63 -1.02 -9.63 4.08
C GLU A 63 -1.11 -8.16 4.55
N PHE A 64 -1.02 -7.89 5.87
CA PHE A 64 -1.10 -6.54 6.42
C PHE A 64 -0.01 -5.58 5.92
N VAL A 65 1.25 -6.00 5.92
CA VAL A 65 2.36 -5.13 5.47
C VAL A 65 2.40 -5.06 3.95
N ARG A 66 1.96 -6.10 3.24
CA ARG A 66 1.78 -6.09 1.78
C ARG A 66 0.68 -5.10 1.38
N HIS A 67 -0.42 -5.02 2.14
CA HIS A 67 -1.43 -3.99 1.94
C HIS A 67 -0.87 -2.58 2.19
N LYS A 68 0.01 -2.39 3.18
CA LYS A 68 0.68 -1.09 3.37
C LYS A 68 1.65 -0.73 2.23
N ALA A 69 2.27 -1.72 1.61
CA ALA A 69 3.03 -1.51 0.38
C ALA A 69 2.12 -1.14 -0.79
N LEU A 70 0.96 -1.80 -0.93
CA LEU A 70 -0.07 -1.47 -1.92
C LEU A 70 -0.59 -0.03 -1.75
N ASP A 71 -0.89 0.38 -0.51
CA ASP A 71 -1.27 1.76 -0.16
C ASP A 71 -0.18 2.75 -0.60
N ALA A 72 1.09 2.47 -0.28
CA ALA A 72 2.20 3.34 -0.63
C ALA A 72 2.40 3.46 -2.15
N ILE A 73 2.28 2.37 -2.90
CA ILE A 73 2.33 2.40 -4.37
C ILE A 73 1.26 3.35 -4.92
N GLY A 74 0.03 3.25 -4.42
CA GLY A 74 -1.07 4.14 -4.82
C GLY A 74 -0.83 5.61 -4.43
N ASP A 75 -0.42 5.86 -3.18
CA ASP A 75 -0.15 7.22 -2.68
C ASP A 75 0.98 7.91 -3.46
N LEU A 76 2.03 7.17 -3.82
CA LEU A 76 3.16 7.69 -4.59
C LEU A 76 2.78 7.96 -6.04
N TYR A 77 1.87 7.15 -6.62
CA TYR A 77 1.40 7.33 -7.99
C TYR A 77 0.61 8.63 -8.20
N VAL A 78 0.21 9.32 -7.13
CA VAL A 78 -0.33 10.69 -7.19
C VAL A 78 0.63 11.68 -7.87
N LEU A 79 1.93 11.37 -7.94
CA LEU A 79 2.91 12.12 -8.75
C LEU A 79 2.60 12.11 -10.26
N GLY A 80 1.75 11.21 -10.74
CA GLY A 80 1.32 11.12 -12.14
C GLY A 80 2.22 10.27 -13.04
N ALA A 81 3.30 9.70 -12.51
CA ALA A 81 4.20 8.80 -13.23
C ALA A 81 4.80 7.74 -12.28
N PRO A 82 5.21 6.56 -12.79
CA PRO A 82 5.99 5.61 -12.02
C PRO A 82 7.30 6.22 -11.51
N ILE A 83 7.69 5.87 -10.29
CA ILE A 83 8.97 6.29 -9.71
C ILE A 83 10.05 5.27 -10.08
N LEU A 84 11.17 5.75 -10.61
CA LEU A 84 12.43 5.00 -10.67
C LEU A 84 13.29 5.40 -9.48
N GLY A 85 13.25 4.61 -8.42
CA GLY A 85 13.94 4.90 -7.17
C GLY A 85 13.56 3.91 -6.07
N ARG A 86 14.08 4.15 -4.86
CA ARG A 86 13.81 3.32 -3.68
C ARG A 86 12.88 4.09 -2.73
N TYR A 87 11.82 3.42 -2.28
CA TYR A 87 10.94 3.91 -1.23
C TYR A 87 11.12 3.07 0.03
N GLU A 88 11.28 3.73 1.17
CA GLU A 88 11.37 3.08 2.48
C GLU A 88 10.34 3.69 3.43
N GLY A 89 9.39 2.88 3.88
CA GLY A 89 8.33 3.30 4.81
C GLY A 89 8.46 2.59 6.15
N VAL A 90 8.72 3.34 7.23
CA VAL A 90 8.68 2.82 8.61
C VAL A 90 7.45 3.37 9.30
N ARG A 91 6.45 2.50 9.54
CA ARG A 91 5.13 2.89 10.10
C ARG A 91 4.48 4.04 9.32
N ALA A 92 4.72 4.09 8.00
CA ALA A 92 4.17 5.10 7.12
C ALA A 92 2.70 4.79 6.81
N GLY A 93 1.89 5.84 6.78
CA GLY A 93 0.51 5.82 6.27
C GLY A 93 0.29 6.98 5.31
N HIS A 94 -0.93 7.10 4.77
CA HIS A 94 -1.26 8.06 3.71
C HIS A 94 -0.79 9.49 3.97
N ALA A 95 -0.94 9.99 5.22
CA ALA A 95 -0.50 11.34 5.58
C ALA A 95 1.03 11.53 5.43
N VAL A 96 1.83 10.52 5.77
CA VAL A 96 3.30 10.57 5.63
C VAL A 96 3.69 10.45 4.15
N ASN A 97 3.05 9.54 3.41
CA ASN A 97 3.30 9.37 1.97
C ASN A 97 2.97 10.65 1.19
N ASN A 98 1.84 11.29 1.52
CA ASN A 98 1.47 12.57 0.90
C ASN A 98 2.47 13.69 1.23
N LYS A 99 2.98 13.75 2.47
CA LYS A 99 4.05 14.70 2.83
C LYS A 99 5.31 14.46 2.02
N LEU A 100 5.70 13.19 1.81
CA LEU A 100 6.83 12.83 0.96
C LEU A 100 6.63 13.29 -0.49
N VAL A 101 5.47 13.00 -1.08
CA VAL A 101 5.11 13.47 -2.44
C VAL A 101 5.21 14.99 -2.56
N ARG A 102 4.65 15.73 -1.60
CA ARG A 102 4.73 17.20 -1.59
C ARG A 102 6.17 17.69 -1.43
N ALA A 103 6.98 17.05 -0.60
CA ALA A 103 8.38 17.41 -0.41
C ALA A 103 9.21 17.19 -1.68
N LEU A 104 8.97 16.09 -2.40
CA LEU A 104 9.63 15.82 -3.68
C LEU A 104 9.26 16.85 -4.74
N LEU A 105 7.97 17.19 -4.86
CA LEU A 105 7.49 18.22 -5.79
C LEU A 105 8.04 19.62 -5.46
N ALA A 106 8.25 19.92 -4.18
CA ALA A 106 8.85 21.18 -3.74
C ALA A 106 10.37 21.26 -4.01
N GLN A 107 11.01 20.15 -4.42
CA GLN A 107 12.44 20.09 -4.73
C GLN A 107 12.67 19.59 -6.17
N PRO A 108 12.48 20.44 -7.20
CA PRO A 108 12.64 20.04 -8.61
C PRO A 108 14.03 19.52 -8.98
N ASN A 109 15.07 19.88 -8.22
CA ASN A 109 16.44 19.41 -8.45
C ASN A 109 16.70 18.01 -7.87
N ALA A 110 15.75 17.44 -7.09
CA ALA A 110 15.88 16.12 -6.47
C ALA A 110 15.38 14.99 -7.38
N TRP A 111 14.76 15.31 -8.52
CA TRP A 111 14.24 14.33 -9.48
C TRP A 111 14.34 14.88 -10.90
N ARG A 112 14.15 13.99 -11.87
CA ARG A 112 14.01 14.36 -13.28
C ARG A 112 13.06 13.38 -13.96
N GLU A 113 12.35 13.85 -14.97
CA GLU A 113 11.63 12.96 -15.87
C GLU A 113 12.60 12.27 -16.82
N THR A 114 12.29 11.02 -17.14
CA THR A 114 13.01 10.25 -18.13
C THR A 114 12.06 9.27 -18.79
N ILE A 115 12.32 8.93 -20.05
CA ILE A 115 11.63 7.81 -20.70
C ILE A 115 12.27 6.54 -20.17
N LEU A 116 11.43 5.56 -19.79
CA LEU A 116 11.89 4.22 -19.50
C LEU A 116 12.34 3.56 -20.81
N ALA A 117 13.57 3.83 -21.21
CA ALA A 117 14.18 3.14 -22.34
C ALA A 117 14.53 1.70 -21.88
N PRO A 118 14.30 0.67 -22.72
CA PRO A 118 14.56 -0.73 -22.36
C PRO A 118 15.96 -1.01 -21.78
N GLN A 119 16.92 -0.13 -22.05
CA GLN A 119 18.31 -0.21 -21.60
C GLN A 119 18.51 0.06 -20.09
N LEU A 120 17.54 0.67 -19.40
CA LEU A 120 17.63 0.90 -17.94
C LEU A 120 17.10 -0.27 -17.10
N ALA A 121 16.36 -1.21 -17.70
CA ALA A 121 15.94 -2.44 -17.04
C ALA A 121 17.09 -3.44 -16.80
N GLN A 122 18.30 -3.14 -17.32
CA GLN A 122 19.48 -4.00 -17.19
C GLN A 122 20.48 -3.52 -16.12
N VAL A 123 20.19 -2.43 -15.40
CA VAL A 123 21.06 -1.93 -14.35
C VAL A 123 20.42 -2.17 -12.99
N GLY A 124 20.63 -3.41 -12.51
CA GLY A 124 20.75 -3.84 -11.10
C GLY A 124 19.73 -3.33 -10.09
#